data_AF-A0AAU9Y101-F1
#
_entry.id   AF-A0AAU9Y101-F1
#
_cell.length_a   1.000
_cell.length_b   1.000
_cell.length_c   1.000
_cell.angle_alpha   90.00
_cell.angle_beta   90.00
_cell.angle_gamma   90.00
#
_symmetry.space_group_name_H-M   'P 1'
#
loop_
_entity.id
_entity.type
_entity.pdbx_description
1 polymer ?
#
loop_
_entity_poly.entity_id
_entity_poly.type
_entity_poly.pdbx_seq_one_letter_code
_entity_poly.pdbx_strand_id
1 'polypeptide(L)'
;MLFRLFLTHFVFRDSTYPNITVTIDNRYCCTSAAILHHVVLFFFYNIIPGLLSASMRIVKGMLLRVIFFSRIDRTSLVQGFQAWDKAFVAYLGFVTVLVAHRQPVMLVFCQLLIDRQKDHQLLEEHKPRQPRMSQKAVNRWFLAVTLLRNPSFIKYRR
;
A
#
# COMPACT_ATOMS: atom_id res chain seq x y z
N MET A 1 4.29 -11.12 -33.89
CA MET A 1 2.92 -11.68 -33.75
C MET A 1 2.39 -12.22 -35.08
N LEU A 2 2.49 -11.47 -36.20
CA LEU A 2 2.10 -11.93 -37.55
C LEU A 2 2.77 -13.24 -38.01
N PHE A 3 4.08 -13.38 -37.81
CA PHE A 3 4.81 -14.59 -38.20
C PHE A 3 4.35 -15.86 -37.44
N ARG A 4 3.91 -15.71 -36.17
CA ARG A 4 3.33 -16.82 -35.39
C ARG A 4 2.00 -17.28 -35.99
N LEU A 5 1.14 -16.33 -36.33
CA LEU A 5 -0.19 -16.61 -36.92
C LEU A 5 -0.06 -17.27 -38.29
N PHE A 6 0.90 -16.83 -39.10
CA PHE A 6 1.18 -17.41 -40.41
C PHE A 6 1.59 -18.89 -40.30
N LEU A 7 2.51 -19.23 -39.39
CA LEU A 7 2.94 -20.61 -39.17
C LEU A 7 1.81 -21.51 -38.65
N THR A 8 0.98 -21.05 -37.71
CA THR A 8 -0.16 -21.84 -37.23
C THR A 8 -1.16 -22.15 -38.34
N HIS A 9 -1.39 -21.20 -39.25
CA HIS A 9 -2.33 -21.37 -40.35
C HIS A 9 -1.77 -22.23 -41.50
N PHE A 10 -0.47 -22.13 -41.81
CA PHE A 10 0.12 -22.79 -42.98
C PHE A 10 0.84 -24.10 -42.68
N VAL A 11 1.40 -24.27 -41.48
CA VAL A 11 2.22 -25.44 -41.12
C VAL A 11 1.45 -26.46 -40.27
N PHE A 12 0.59 -26.00 -39.37
CA PHE A 12 -0.10 -26.89 -38.41
C PHE A 12 -1.55 -27.20 -38.75
N ARG A 13 -2.17 -26.46 -39.68
CA ARG A 13 -3.56 -26.65 -40.08
C ARG A 13 -3.61 -27.44 -41.37
N ASP A 14 -3.54 -28.75 -41.25
CA ASP A 14 -3.86 -29.66 -42.36
C ASP A 14 -5.38 -29.66 -42.56
N SER A 15 -5.84 -29.29 -43.75
CA SER A 15 -7.25 -29.16 -44.08
C SER A 15 -7.95 -30.51 -44.29
N THR A 16 -7.21 -31.62 -44.31
CA THR A 16 -7.70 -32.89 -44.87
C THR A 16 -7.94 -34.02 -43.87
N TYR A 17 -7.51 -33.91 -42.59
CA TYR A 17 -7.69 -34.97 -41.60
C TYR A 17 -8.37 -34.48 -40.30
N PRO A 18 -9.36 -35.22 -39.75
CA PRO A 18 -9.90 -34.95 -38.42
C PRO A 18 -8.86 -35.29 -37.34
N ASN A 19 -8.90 -34.53 -36.23
CA ASN A 19 -7.93 -34.40 -35.11
C ASN A 19 -7.43 -35.69 -34.40
N ILE A 20 -7.67 -36.91 -34.89
CA ILE A 20 -7.63 -38.13 -34.06
C ILE A 20 -6.60 -39.19 -34.51
N THR A 21 -6.00 -39.13 -35.71
CA THR A 21 -5.03 -40.16 -36.12
C THR A 21 -3.76 -39.58 -36.76
N VAL A 22 -2.64 -39.74 -36.05
CA VAL A 22 -1.29 -39.42 -36.52
C VAL A 22 -0.70 -40.67 -37.17
N THR A 23 -0.77 -40.77 -38.49
CA THR A 23 -0.06 -41.81 -39.25
C THR A 23 1.31 -41.27 -39.66
N ILE A 24 2.37 -41.87 -39.11
CA ILE A 24 3.77 -41.48 -39.34
C ILE A 24 4.23 -42.14 -40.65
N ASP A 25 4.31 -41.34 -41.70
CA ASP A 25 4.88 -41.73 -43.00
C ASP A 25 6.27 -41.09 -43.23
N ASN A 26 7.16 -41.76 -43.95
CA ASN A 26 8.60 -41.44 -43.95
C ASN A 26 8.98 -40.08 -44.60
N ARG A 27 8.03 -39.42 -45.29
CA ARG A 27 8.19 -38.05 -45.82
C ARG A 27 8.11 -36.96 -44.76
N TYR A 28 7.59 -37.30 -43.58
CA TYR A 28 7.56 -36.40 -42.42
C TYR A 28 8.94 -36.18 -41.81
N CYS A 29 9.98 -36.97 -42.12
CA CYS A 29 11.29 -36.78 -41.46
C CYS A 29 12.05 -35.55 -41.97
N CYS A 30 12.01 -35.26 -43.29
CA CYS A 30 12.62 -34.04 -43.85
C CYS A 30 11.81 -32.79 -43.50
N THR A 31 10.47 -32.90 -43.51
CA THR A 31 9.60 -31.78 -43.09
C THR A 31 9.63 -31.58 -41.58
N SER A 32 9.73 -32.63 -40.75
CA SER A 32 9.89 -32.50 -39.30
C SER A 32 11.26 -31.96 -38.91
N ALA A 33 12.33 -32.34 -39.62
CA ALA A 33 13.65 -31.73 -39.42
C ALA A 33 13.64 -30.24 -39.79
N ALA A 34 12.99 -29.86 -40.90
CA ALA A 34 12.80 -28.46 -41.27
C ALA A 34 11.94 -27.70 -40.25
N ILE A 35 10.83 -28.29 -39.79
CA ILE A 35 9.96 -27.72 -38.76
C ILE A 35 10.72 -27.56 -37.44
N LEU A 36 11.49 -28.55 -37.01
CA LEU A 36 12.32 -28.49 -35.81
C LEU A 36 13.37 -27.37 -35.92
N HIS A 37 14.05 -27.26 -37.06
CA HIS A 37 15.00 -26.18 -37.31
C HIS A 37 14.31 -24.80 -37.27
N HIS A 38 13.13 -24.66 -37.88
CA HIS A 38 12.34 -23.43 -37.82
C HIS A 38 11.87 -23.09 -36.40
N VAL A 39 11.45 -24.08 -35.61
CA VAL A 39 11.03 -23.90 -34.21
C VAL A 39 12.22 -23.46 -33.34
N VAL A 40 13.39 -24.05 -33.55
CA VAL A 40 14.61 -23.69 -32.82
C VAL A 40 15.05 -22.27 -33.17
N LEU A 41 15.11 -21.90 -34.46
CA LEU A 41 15.41 -20.54 -34.89
C LEU A 41 14.39 -19.53 -34.36
N PHE A 42 13.10 -19.90 -34.37
CA PHE A 42 12.04 -19.08 -33.84
C PHE A 42 12.20 -18.89 -32.32
N PHE A 43 12.54 -19.92 -31.57
CA PHE A 43 12.80 -19.83 -30.13
C PHE A 43 13.90 -18.81 -29.82
N PHE A 44 15.06 -18.89 -30.50
CA PHE A 44 16.15 -17.92 -30.34
C PHE A 44 15.72 -16.49 -30.71
N TYR A 45 14.94 -16.33 -31.79
CA TYR A 45 14.42 -15.03 -32.19
C TYR A 45 13.48 -14.41 -31.15
N ASN A 46 12.74 -15.20 -30.37
CA ASN A 46 11.86 -14.68 -29.31
C ASN A 46 12.59 -14.38 -28.00
N ILE A 47 13.72 -15.04 -27.73
CA ILE A 47 14.52 -14.77 -26.52
C ILE A 47 15.07 -13.35 -26.54
N ILE A 48 15.55 -12.86 -27.69
CA ILE A 48 16.15 -11.53 -27.83
C ILE A 48 15.18 -10.39 -27.45
N PRO A 49 13.98 -10.24 -28.05
CA PRO A 49 13.01 -9.22 -27.66
C PRO A 49 12.44 -9.47 -26.26
N GLY A 50 12.34 -10.74 -25.83
CA GLY A 50 11.97 -11.10 -24.46
C GLY A 50 12.94 -10.51 -23.45
N LEU A 51 14.25 -10.71 -23.66
CA LEU A 51 15.30 -10.16 -22.82
C LEU A 51 15.30 -8.62 -22.84
N LEU A 52 15.17 -8.00 -24.01
CA LEU A 52 15.09 -6.54 -24.14
C LEU A 52 13.88 -5.98 -23.37
N SER A 53 12.72 -6.63 -23.45
CA SER A 53 11.52 -6.22 -22.72
C SER A 53 11.69 -6.33 -21.20
N ALA A 54 12.35 -7.40 -20.73
CA ALA A 54 12.66 -7.62 -19.32
C ALA A 54 13.64 -6.56 -18.79
N SER A 55 14.71 -6.27 -19.55
CA SER A 55 15.66 -5.21 -19.23
C SER A 55 14.97 -3.85 -19.15
N MET A 56 14.12 -3.50 -20.11
CA MET A 56 13.36 -2.25 -20.09
C MET A 56 12.42 -2.15 -18.87
N ARG A 57 11.83 -3.26 -18.43
CA ARG A 57 11.02 -3.31 -17.21
C ARG A 57 11.85 -2.99 -15.97
N ILE A 58 13.05 -3.55 -15.87
CA ILE A 58 13.96 -3.31 -14.74
C ILE A 58 14.41 -1.85 -14.74
N VAL A 59 14.83 -1.30 -15.88
CA VAL A 59 15.27 0.10 -15.99
C VAL A 59 14.16 1.08 -15.61
N LYS A 60 12.95 0.91 -16.15
CA LYS A 60 11.80 1.75 -15.78
C LYS A 60 11.46 1.64 -14.30
N GLY A 61 11.52 0.42 -13.75
CA GLY A 61 11.36 0.17 -12.32
C GLY A 61 12.39 0.93 -11.48
N MET A 62 13.67 0.82 -11.82
CA MET A 62 14.74 1.52 -11.10
C MET A 62 14.60 3.05 -11.19
N LEU A 63 14.27 3.60 -12.36
CA LEU A 63 14.10 5.03 -12.54
C LEU A 63 12.98 5.59 -11.65
N LEU A 64 11.82 4.93 -11.63
CA LEU A 64 10.71 5.29 -10.74
C LEU A 64 11.15 5.19 -9.28
N ARG A 65 11.83 4.11 -8.89
CA ARG A 65 12.32 3.93 -7.51
C ARG A 65 13.27 5.06 -7.08
N VAL A 66 14.15 5.54 -7.95
CA VAL A 66 15.08 6.65 -7.64
C VAL A 66 14.34 7.98 -7.50
N ILE A 67 13.41 8.30 -8.41
CA ILE A 67 12.62 9.54 -8.34
C ILE A 67 11.78 9.58 -7.05
N PHE A 68 11.17 8.45 -6.67
CA PHE A 68 10.37 8.35 -5.45
C PHE A 68 11.20 8.11 -4.18
N PHE A 69 12.50 7.84 -4.28
CA PHE A 69 13.38 7.67 -3.13
C PHE A 69 13.46 8.93 -2.27
N SER A 70 13.37 10.11 -2.89
CA SER A 70 13.31 11.39 -2.18
C SER A 70 12.06 11.56 -1.32
N ARG A 71 11.02 10.74 -1.51
CA ARG A 71 9.77 10.79 -0.75
C ARG A 71 9.65 9.55 0.13
N ILE A 72 10.11 9.68 1.37
CA ILE A 72 10.19 8.60 2.38
C ILE A 72 8.80 8.07 2.80
N ASP A 73 7.71 8.77 2.44
CA ASP A 73 6.33 8.38 2.75
C ASP A 73 5.87 7.02 2.18
N ARG A 74 6.55 6.49 1.14
CA ARG A 74 6.13 5.25 0.48
C ARG A 74 7.31 4.29 0.40
N THR A 75 7.16 3.10 0.97
CA THR A 75 8.17 2.06 0.79
C THR A 75 8.20 1.56 -0.62
N SER A 76 9.39 1.61 -1.20
CA SER A 76 9.67 1.05 -2.51
C SER A 76 9.68 -0.49 -2.53
N LEU A 77 9.78 -1.12 -1.35
CA LEU A 77 9.76 -2.57 -1.18
C LEU A 77 8.34 -3.13 -1.20
N VAL A 78 8.21 -4.36 -1.68
CA VAL A 78 6.97 -5.14 -1.72
C VAL A 78 6.41 -5.30 -0.29
N GLN A 79 5.09 -5.26 -0.18
CA GLN A 79 4.35 -5.46 1.07
C GLN A 79 4.76 -6.81 1.70
N GLY A 80 5.43 -6.76 2.87
CA GLY A 80 6.04 -7.92 3.54
C GLY A 80 7.56 -7.79 3.76
N PHE A 81 8.29 -7.14 2.86
CA PHE A 81 9.73 -6.86 3.03
C PHE A 81 10.03 -5.45 3.56
N GLN A 82 8.99 -4.74 3.99
CA GLN A 82 9.07 -3.36 4.44
C GLN A 82 10.05 -3.15 5.61
N ALA A 83 10.21 -4.15 6.48
CA ALA A 83 11.13 -4.12 7.61
C ALA A 83 12.62 -4.11 7.21
N TRP A 84 12.94 -4.52 5.98
CA TRP A 84 14.33 -4.52 5.48
C TRP A 84 14.77 -3.12 5.03
N ASP A 85 13.82 -2.22 4.79
CA ASP A 85 14.08 -0.83 4.48
C ASP A 85 14.33 -0.04 5.78
N LYS A 86 15.60 0.07 6.18
CA LYS A 86 16.02 0.79 7.39
C LYS A 86 15.56 2.25 7.40
N ALA A 87 15.55 2.91 6.23
CA ALA A 87 15.13 4.30 6.12
C ALA A 87 13.65 4.45 6.43
N PHE A 88 12.82 3.55 5.91
CA PHE A 88 11.41 3.52 6.23
C PHE A 88 11.13 3.18 7.69
N VAL A 89 11.83 2.19 8.27
CA VAL A 89 11.66 1.83 9.69
C VAL A 89 12.04 3.01 10.59
N ALA A 90 13.13 3.72 10.28
CA ALA A 90 13.53 4.92 11.01
C ALA A 90 12.47 6.04 10.90
N TYR A 91 11.89 6.24 9.72
CA TYR A 91 10.79 7.18 9.52
C TYR A 91 9.54 6.82 10.34
N LEU A 92 9.13 5.55 10.32
CA LEU A 92 7.99 5.08 11.11
C LEU A 92 8.24 5.27 12.62
N GLY A 93 9.47 5.00 13.08
CA GLY A 93 9.90 5.28 14.44
C GLY A 93 9.79 6.77 14.77
N PHE A 94 10.30 7.64 13.90
CA PHE A 94 10.19 9.09 14.07
C PHE A 94 8.74 9.56 14.16
N VAL A 95 7.86 9.12 13.26
CA VAL A 95 6.43 9.47 13.28
C VAL A 95 5.76 9.00 14.56
N THR A 96 6.07 7.78 15.03
CA THR A 96 5.51 7.24 16.28
C THR A 96 5.93 8.07 17.48
N VAL A 97 7.21 8.41 17.56
CA VAL A 97 7.77 9.26 18.62
C VAL A 97 7.17 10.67 18.56
N LEU A 98 7.00 11.23 17.36
CA LEU A 98 6.37 12.53 17.16
C LEU A 98 4.91 12.53 17.63
N VAL A 99 4.15 11.49 17.30
CA VAL A 99 2.77 11.32 17.77
C VAL A 99 2.72 11.17 19.29
N ALA A 100 3.64 10.41 19.89
CA ALA A 100 3.71 10.21 21.33
C ALA A 100 4.04 11.52 22.08
N HIS A 101 4.99 12.31 21.59
CA HIS A 101 5.41 13.55 22.25
C HIS A 101 4.50 14.76 21.94
N ARG A 102 3.88 14.80 20.76
CA ARG A 102 3.04 15.92 20.30
C ARG A 102 1.62 15.49 20.03
N GLN A 103 1.04 14.66 20.91
CA GLN A 103 -0.37 14.34 20.79
C GLN A 103 -1.19 15.63 20.95
N PRO A 104 -1.89 16.11 19.89
CA PRO A 104 -2.54 17.42 19.91
C PRO A 104 -3.62 17.49 20.99
N VAL A 105 -4.28 16.36 21.27
CA VAL A 105 -5.28 16.23 22.34
C VAL A 105 -4.68 16.57 23.70
N MET A 106 -3.49 16.04 24.03
CA MET A 106 -2.84 16.29 25.31
C MET A 106 -2.36 17.74 25.41
N LEU A 107 -1.78 18.29 24.33
CA LEU A 107 -1.34 19.69 24.31
C LEU A 107 -2.51 20.66 24.51
N VAL A 108 -3.63 20.44 23.81
CA VAL A 108 -4.84 21.26 23.95
C VAL A 108 -5.44 21.09 25.35
N PHE A 109 -5.44 19.87 25.91
CA PHE A 109 -5.90 19.64 27.27
C PHE A 109 -5.06 20.40 28.30
N CYS A 110 -3.73 20.34 28.21
CA CYS A 110 -2.82 21.10 29.08
C CYS A 110 -2.99 22.61 28.91
N GLN A 111 -3.16 23.10 27.68
CA GLN A 111 -3.42 24.52 27.42
C GLN A 111 -4.72 24.97 28.06
N LEU A 112 -5.80 24.19 27.92
CA LEU A 112 -7.09 24.48 28.54
C LEU A 112 -6.99 24.51 30.07
N LEU A 113 -6.22 23.60 30.67
CA LEU A 113 -5.94 23.61 32.13
C LEU A 113 -5.19 24.88 32.58
N ILE A 114 -4.15 25.28 31.85
CA ILE A 114 -3.36 26.48 32.17
C ILE A 114 -4.22 27.75 32.03
N ASP A 115 -5.03 27.83 30.98
CA ASP A 115 -5.91 28.97 30.72
C ASP A 115 -6.97 29.11 31.82
N ARG A 116 -7.58 27.99 32.22
CA ARG A 116 -8.51 27.93 33.35
C ARG A 116 -7.87 28.38 34.67
N GLN A 117 -6.61 28.03 34.91
CA GLN A 117 -5.90 28.45 36.13
C GLN A 117 -5.64 29.96 36.13
N LYS A 118 -5.26 30.55 34.99
CA LYS A 118 -5.08 31.99 34.85
C LYS A 118 -6.39 32.76 35.04
N ASP A 119 -7.48 32.28 34.43
CA ASP A 119 -8.82 32.85 34.63
C ASP A 119 -9.20 32.87 36.12
N HIS A 120 -8.92 31.78 36.83
CA HIS A 120 -9.21 31.69 38.26
C HIS A 120 -8.38 32.68 39.09
N GLN A 121 -7.12 32.93 38.72
CA GLN A 121 -6.27 33.93 39.38
C GLN A 121 -6.76 35.37 39.13
N LEU A 122 -7.16 35.69 37.89
CA LEU A 122 -7.69 37.01 37.52
C LEU A 122 -9.05 37.30 38.17
N LEU A 123 -9.92 36.29 38.29
CA LEU A 123 -11.22 36.40 38.94
C LEU A 123 -11.14 36.50 40.46
N GLU A 124 -10.09 35.96 41.10
CA GLU A 124 -9.85 36.14 42.54
C GLU A 124 -9.40 37.58 42.86
N GLU A 125 -8.66 38.23 41.95
CA GLU A 125 -8.20 39.62 42.10
C GLU A 125 -9.34 40.64 41.84
N HIS A 126 -10.27 40.32 40.94
CA HIS A 126 -11.42 41.15 40.59
C HIS A 126 -12.72 40.47 41.07
N LYS A 127 -13.13 40.68 42.32
CA LYS A 127 -14.28 39.98 42.93
C LYS A 127 -15.62 40.69 42.76
N PRO A 128 -16.50 40.30 41.81
CA PRO A 128 -17.94 40.42 41.97
C PRO A 128 -18.54 39.13 42.53
N ARG A 129 -19.49 39.28 43.48
CA ARG A 129 -20.30 38.18 44.04
C ARG A 129 -21.26 37.66 42.96
N GLN A 130 -20.88 36.62 42.24
CA GLN A 130 -21.81 35.85 41.38
C GLN A 130 -22.27 34.55 42.07
N PRO A 131 -23.49 34.06 41.74
CA PRO A 131 -24.10 32.94 42.45
C PRO A 131 -23.30 31.66 42.25
N ARG A 132 -22.92 31.02 43.36
CA ARG A 132 -22.28 29.70 43.41
C ARG A 132 -23.28 28.62 42.96
N MET A 133 -23.50 28.50 41.66
CA MET A 133 -23.89 27.20 41.10
C MET A 133 -22.78 26.22 41.49
N SER A 134 -23.13 25.10 42.12
CA SER A 134 -22.14 24.11 42.51
C SER A 134 -21.54 23.51 41.24
N GLN A 135 -20.31 23.91 40.88
CA GLN A 135 -19.57 23.36 39.73
C GLN A 135 -19.56 21.81 39.75
N LYS A 136 -19.59 21.23 40.95
CA LYS A 136 -19.67 19.79 41.19
C LYS A 136 -20.99 19.17 40.70
N ALA A 137 -22.11 19.86 40.87
CA ALA A 137 -23.42 19.40 40.38
C ALA A 137 -23.48 19.45 38.84
N VAL A 138 -22.98 20.54 38.25
CA VAL A 138 -22.90 20.71 36.78
C VAL A 138 -22.01 19.64 36.16
N ASN A 139 -20.81 19.40 36.71
CA ASN A 139 -19.89 18.38 36.23
C ASN A 139 -20.49 16.96 36.33
N ARG A 140 -21.22 16.65 37.40
CA ARG A 140 -21.93 15.37 37.55
C ARG A 140 -23.03 15.20 36.51
N TRP A 141 -23.76 16.27 36.21
CA TRP A 141 -24.80 16.25 35.18
C TRP A 141 -24.21 16.05 33.78
N PHE A 142 -23.17 16.82 33.40
CA PHE A 142 -22.46 16.63 32.12
C PHE A 142 -21.91 15.21 31.96
N LEU A 143 -21.39 14.64 33.04
CA LEU A 143 -20.89 13.28 33.10
C LEU A 143 -22.01 12.25 32.89
N ALA A 144 -23.19 12.44 33.48
CA ALA A 144 -24.36 11.60 33.25
C ALA A 144 -24.84 11.69 31.79
N VAL A 145 -24.94 12.90 31.23
CA VAL A 145 -25.32 13.13 29.83
C VAL A 145 -24.34 12.46 28.86
N THR A 146 -23.04 12.56 29.12
CA THR A 146 -22.00 11.95 28.27
C THR A 146 -22.09 10.43 28.28
N LEU A 147 -22.36 9.82 29.44
CA LEU A 147 -22.52 8.37 29.56
C LEU A 147 -23.80 7.86 28.87
N LEU A 148 -24.92 8.58 29.02
CA LEU A 148 -26.17 8.22 28.36
C LEU A 148 -26.03 8.24 26.83
N ARG A 149 -25.26 9.21 26.30
CA ARG A 149 -25.02 9.33 24.87
C ARG A 149 -23.97 8.36 24.33
N ASN A 150 -23.13 7.79 25.20
CA ASN A 150 -22.04 6.87 24.84
C ASN A 150 -22.05 5.62 25.75
N PRO A 151 -22.96 4.66 25.51
CA PRO A 151 -23.16 3.52 26.40
C PRO A 151 -21.94 2.58 26.50
N SER A 152 -21.06 2.59 25.49
CA SER A 152 -19.82 1.79 25.47
C SER A 152 -18.83 2.16 26.59
N PHE A 153 -18.81 3.43 27.03
CA PHE A 153 -17.91 3.89 28.09
C PHE A 153 -18.32 3.46 29.50
N ILE A 154 -19.56 2.98 29.69
CA ILE A 154 -20.05 2.52 30.99
C ILE A 154 -19.21 1.32 31.49
N LYS A 155 -18.75 0.46 30.57
CA LYS A 155 -17.96 -0.73 30.90
C LYS A 155 -16.56 -0.40 31.41
N TYR A 156 -15.93 0.67 30.90
CA TYR A 156 -14.53 1.02 31.19
C TYR A 156 -14.35 1.92 32.43
N ARG A 157 -15.44 2.37 33.04
CA ARG A 157 -15.41 3.28 34.20
C ARG A 157 -15.35 2.55 35.56
N ARG A 158 -15.82 1.30 35.60
CA ARG A 158 -16.02 0.55 36.84
C ARG A 158 -14.69 0.03 37.39
#